data_AF-A0AAJ2NSB3-F1
#
_entry.id   AF-A0AAJ2NSB3-F1
#
_cell.length_a   1.000
_cell.length_b   1.000
_cell.length_c   1.000
_cell.angle_alpha   90.00
_cell.angle_beta   90.00
_cell.angle_gamma   90.00
#
_symmetry.space_group_name_H-M   'P 1'
#
loop_
_entity.id
_entity.type
_entity.pdbx_description
1 polymer ?
#
loop_
_entity_poly.entity_id
_entity_poly.type
_entity_poly.pdbx_seq_one_letter_code
_entity_poly.pdbx_strand_id
1 'polypeptide(L)'
;STFKVLIAFAKRFTKVSRFVDLEDIYHEFQEVIAEELDYQQEAQHMERFRGQFVDFPGVAIPYVYWEYTTSKVLVMEYIDGVKINELDKLKGLKINPKKLSSILYLSYLKQ
;
A
#
# COMPACT_ATOMS: atom_id res chain seq x y z
N SER A 1 -21.76 11.58 -2.37
CA SER A 1 -20.63 10.91 -1.70
C SER A 1 -20.56 11.42 -0.27
N THR A 2 -20.63 10.54 0.71
CA THR A 2 -20.80 10.80 2.16
C THR A 2 -19.80 11.84 2.73
N PHE A 3 -18.64 11.98 2.10
CA PHE A 3 -17.62 12.97 2.47
C PHE A 3 -18.03 14.43 2.23
N LYS A 4 -18.82 14.71 1.19
CA LYS A 4 -19.38 16.07 0.97
C LYS A 4 -20.31 16.50 2.11
N VAL A 5 -21.02 15.54 2.70
CA VAL A 5 -21.89 15.78 3.86
C VAL A 5 -21.06 16.09 5.10
N LEU A 6 -19.93 15.38 5.31
CA LEU A 6 -18.99 15.68 6.40
C LEU A 6 -18.36 17.06 6.28
N ILE A 7 -17.94 17.47 5.07
CA ILE A 7 -17.42 18.83 4.82
C ILE A 7 -18.49 19.88 5.06
N ALA A 8 -19.73 19.65 4.62
CA ALA A 8 -20.84 20.57 4.87
C ALA A 8 -21.13 20.71 6.37
N PHE A 9 -21.10 19.62 7.13
CA PHE A 9 -21.19 19.65 8.59
C PHE A 9 -20.01 20.41 9.22
N ALA A 10 -18.76 20.13 8.81
CA ALA A 10 -17.58 20.82 9.31
C ALA A 10 -17.63 22.34 9.04
N LYS A 11 -18.01 22.76 7.82
CA LYS A 11 -18.24 24.17 7.45
C LYS A 11 -19.37 24.81 8.29
N ARG A 12 -20.42 24.06 8.63
CA ARG A 12 -21.57 24.55 9.40
C ARG A 12 -21.28 24.72 10.90
N PHE A 13 -20.47 23.83 11.47
CA PHE A 13 -20.18 23.77 12.91
C PHE A 13 -18.83 24.37 13.30
N THR A 14 -17.93 24.67 12.35
CA THR A 14 -16.62 25.29 12.63
C THR A 14 -16.29 26.43 11.65
N LYS A 15 -15.59 27.49 12.12
CA LYS A 15 -15.10 28.61 11.29
C LYS A 15 -13.84 28.27 10.47
N VAL A 16 -13.59 26.98 10.20
CA VAL A 16 -12.38 26.51 9.52
C VAL A 16 -12.24 27.09 8.10
N SER A 17 -13.36 27.40 7.45
CA SER A 17 -13.41 27.98 6.09
C SER A 17 -12.78 29.38 5.97
N ARG A 18 -12.37 30.01 7.08
CA ARG A 18 -11.69 31.32 7.09
C ARG A 18 -10.17 31.21 6.94
N PHE A 19 -9.59 30.02 7.13
CA PHE A 19 -8.14 29.80 7.14
C PHE A 19 -7.70 28.65 6.23
N VAL A 20 -8.64 27.83 5.76
CA VAL A 20 -8.38 26.62 4.98
C VAL A 20 -9.45 26.50 3.90
N ASP A 21 -9.02 26.43 2.64
CA ASP A 21 -9.92 26.09 1.53
C ASP A 21 -10.17 24.58 1.53
N LEU A 22 -11.26 24.19 2.18
CA LEU A 22 -11.68 22.80 2.28
C LEU A 22 -12.12 22.20 0.94
N GLU A 23 -12.42 23.04 -0.06
CA GLU A 23 -12.74 22.58 -1.41
C GLU A 23 -11.46 22.13 -2.13
N ASP A 24 -10.41 22.95 -2.05
CA ASP A 24 -9.10 22.63 -2.64
C ASP A 24 -8.47 21.40 -2.01
N ILE A 25 -8.48 21.30 -0.67
CA ILE A 25 -8.01 20.10 0.04
C ILE A 25 -8.82 18.87 -0.34
N TYR A 26 -10.13 19.02 -0.57
CA TYR A 26 -10.96 17.90 -0.99
C TYR A 26 -10.59 17.42 -2.40
N HIS A 27 -10.34 18.34 -3.33
CA HIS A 27 -9.91 18.01 -4.68
C HIS A 27 -8.54 17.34 -4.67
N GLU A 28 -7.56 17.91 -3.96
CA GLU A 28 -6.21 17.37 -3.83
C GLU A 28 -6.25 15.98 -3.14
N PHE A 29 -7.06 15.81 -2.09
CA PHE A 29 -7.22 14.51 -1.43
C PHE A 29 -7.93 13.47 -2.31
N GLN A 30 -8.90 13.88 -3.13
CA GLN A 30 -9.55 12.99 -4.09
C GLN A 30 -8.60 12.55 -5.20
N GLU A 31 -7.79 13.47 -5.74
CA GLU A 31 -6.80 13.18 -6.77
C GLU A 31 -5.69 12.29 -6.22
N VAL A 32 -5.11 12.64 -5.06
CA VAL A 32 -4.06 11.82 -4.41
C VAL A 32 -4.56 10.42 -4.09
N ILE A 33 -5.77 10.27 -3.54
CA ILE A 33 -6.33 8.93 -3.29
C ILE A 33 -6.62 8.20 -4.59
N ALA A 34 -7.15 8.87 -5.62
CA ALA A 34 -7.45 8.21 -6.88
C ALA A 34 -6.17 7.76 -7.62
N GLU A 35 -5.10 8.53 -7.52
CA GLU A 35 -3.78 8.19 -8.04
C GLU A 35 -3.11 7.06 -7.24
N GLU A 36 -3.27 7.05 -5.90
CA GLU A 36 -2.72 5.98 -5.06
C GLU A 36 -3.52 4.66 -5.12
N LEU A 37 -4.78 4.64 -5.58
CA LEU A 37 -5.65 3.46 -5.45
C LEU A 37 -5.87 2.63 -6.71
N ASP A 38 -5.20 2.87 -7.84
CA ASP A 38 -5.32 1.91 -8.94
C ASP A 38 -4.55 0.62 -8.64
N TYR A 39 -5.24 -0.30 -7.95
CA TYR A 39 -4.71 -1.61 -7.61
C TYR A 39 -4.40 -2.49 -8.82
N GLN A 40 -4.86 -2.13 -10.03
CA GLN A 40 -4.41 -2.82 -11.24
C GLN A 40 -2.96 -2.46 -11.56
N GLN A 41 -2.55 -1.21 -11.32
CA GLN A 41 -1.16 -0.79 -11.47
C GLN A 41 -0.27 -1.50 -10.44
N GLU A 42 -0.72 -1.61 -9.19
CA GLU A 42 -0.01 -2.37 -8.16
C GLU A 42 0.13 -3.85 -8.55
N ALA A 43 -0.94 -4.47 -9.03
CA ALA A 43 -0.91 -5.85 -9.52
C ALA A 43 0.07 -6.05 -10.69
N GLN A 44 0.12 -5.11 -11.63
CA GLN A 44 1.09 -5.15 -12.75
C GLN A 44 2.53 -5.05 -12.23
N HIS A 45 2.77 -4.17 -11.26
CA HIS A 45 4.07 -4.08 -10.60
C HIS A 45 4.43 -5.42 -9.94
N MET A 46 3.52 -6.04 -9.18
CA MET A 46 3.79 -7.34 -8.55
C MET A 46 4.18 -8.43 -9.57
N GLU A 47 3.49 -8.54 -10.70
CA GLU A 47 3.87 -9.52 -11.75
C GLU A 47 5.26 -9.22 -12.33
N ARG A 48 5.58 -7.94 -12.56
CA ARG A 48 6.92 -7.53 -13.01
C ARG A 48 7.98 -7.91 -11.98
N PHE A 49 7.73 -7.63 -10.71
CA PHE A 49 8.62 -7.99 -9.60
C PHE A 49 8.80 -9.50 -9.50
N ARG A 50 7.73 -10.28 -9.62
CA ARG A 50 7.80 -11.75 -9.60
C ARG A 50 8.75 -12.28 -10.68
N GLY A 51 8.69 -11.72 -11.89
CA GLY A 51 9.64 -12.05 -12.96
C GLY A 51 11.09 -11.63 -12.66
N GLN A 52 11.30 -10.47 -12.05
CA GLN A 52 12.64 -9.95 -11.73
C GLN A 52 13.33 -10.67 -10.56
N PHE A 53 12.56 -11.30 -9.67
CA PHE A 53 13.04 -11.94 -8.45
C PHE A 53 13.00 -13.48 -8.51
N VAL A 54 12.69 -14.07 -9.68
CA VAL A 54 12.66 -15.53 -9.87
C VAL A 54 13.96 -16.24 -9.45
N ASP A 55 15.10 -15.58 -9.68
CA ASP A 55 16.43 -16.11 -9.35
C ASP A 55 16.98 -15.62 -8.00
N PHE A 56 16.18 -14.90 -7.21
CA PHE A 56 16.64 -14.33 -5.94
C PHE A 56 16.14 -15.16 -4.74
N PRO A 57 16.97 -16.10 -4.21
CA PRO A 57 16.56 -16.95 -3.10
C PRO A 57 16.27 -16.11 -1.84
N GLY A 58 15.06 -16.25 -1.30
CA GLY A 58 14.62 -15.57 -0.07
C GLY A 58 13.64 -14.41 -0.27
N VAL A 59 13.18 -14.16 -1.51
CA VAL A 59 12.06 -13.26 -1.80
C VAL A 59 10.95 -14.08 -2.46
N ALA A 60 9.74 -13.97 -1.93
CA ALA A 60 8.54 -14.53 -2.53
C ALA A 60 7.57 -13.38 -2.83
N ILE A 61 7.08 -13.32 -4.07
CA ILE A 61 6.06 -12.36 -4.50
C ILE A 61 4.78 -13.16 -4.75
N PRO A 62 3.66 -12.81 -4.10
CA PRO A 62 2.41 -13.57 -4.24
C PRO A 62 1.86 -13.49 -5.66
N TYR A 63 1.16 -14.54 -6.10
CA TYR A 63 0.43 -14.53 -7.36
C TYR A 63 -0.76 -13.58 -7.31
N VAL A 64 -1.00 -12.84 -8.40
CA VAL A 64 -2.23 -12.04 -8.57
C VAL A 64 -3.33 -12.93 -9.16
N TYR A 65 -4.54 -12.85 -8.59
CA TYR A 65 -5.74 -13.40 -9.21
C TYR A 65 -6.48 -12.29 -9.98
N TRP A 66 -6.16 -12.17 -11.27
CA TRP A 66 -6.64 -11.08 -12.14
C TRP A 66 -8.16 -11.11 -12.32
N GLU A 67 -8.76 -12.30 -12.32
CA GLU A 67 -10.22 -12.47 -12.45
C GLU A 67 -11.00 -11.83 -11.30
N TYR A 68 -10.35 -11.60 -10.16
CA TYR A 68 -10.94 -10.99 -8.97
C TYR A 68 -10.35 -9.61 -8.63
N THR A 69 -9.37 -9.15 -9.42
CA THR A 69 -8.67 -7.88 -9.19
C THR A 69 -9.29 -6.77 -10.06
N THR A 70 -9.53 -5.62 -9.44
CA THR A 70 -10.08 -4.41 -10.08
C THR A 70 -9.27 -3.19 -9.63
N SER A 71 -9.55 -2.01 -10.18
CA SER A 71 -8.93 -0.76 -9.72
C SER A 71 -9.31 -0.35 -8.28
N LYS A 72 -10.07 -1.16 -7.55
CA LYS A 72 -10.48 -0.88 -6.16
C LYS A 72 -10.31 -2.07 -5.21
N VAL A 73 -9.97 -3.25 -5.74
CA VAL A 73 -9.76 -4.47 -4.95
C VAL A 73 -8.60 -5.25 -5.57
N LEU A 74 -7.56 -5.53 -4.77
CA LEU A 74 -6.47 -6.43 -5.13
C LEU A 74 -6.68 -7.81 -4.49
N VAL A 75 -6.66 -8.87 -5.29
CA VAL A 75 -6.75 -10.25 -4.81
C VAL A 75 -5.48 -11.01 -5.18
N MET A 76 -4.81 -11.58 -4.19
CA MET A 76 -3.52 -12.24 -4.34
C MET A 76 -3.37 -13.48 -3.46
N GLU A 77 -2.37 -14.31 -3.76
CA GLU A 77 -2.00 -15.47 -2.96
C GLU A 77 -1.74 -15.07 -1.50
N TYR A 78 -2.30 -15.86 -0.59
CA TYR A 78 -2.02 -15.73 0.83
C TYR A 78 -0.70 -16.40 1.17
N ILE A 79 0.25 -15.63 1.71
CA ILE A 79 1.52 -16.13 2.21
C ILE A 79 1.50 -16.06 3.74
N ASP A 80 1.65 -17.21 4.40
CA ASP A 80 1.80 -17.27 5.85
C ASP A 80 3.20 -16.77 6.28
N GLY A 81 3.25 -15.98 7.34
CA GLY A 81 4.48 -15.38 7.80
C GLY A 81 4.34 -14.44 9.00
N VAL A 82 5.48 -14.11 9.60
CA VAL A 82 5.56 -13.14 10.69
C VAL A 82 5.80 -11.76 10.12
N LYS A 83 4.97 -10.78 10.48
CA LYS A 83 5.12 -9.40 10.03
C LYS A 83 6.47 -8.83 10.48
N ILE A 84 7.09 -8.03 9.61
CA ILE A 84 8.42 -7.47 9.87
C ILE A 84 8.50 -6.55 11.09
N ASN A 85 7.37 -5.95 11.48
CA ASN A 85 7.26 -5.09 12.65
C ASN A 85 7.08 -5.87 13.96
N GLU A 86 6.88 -7.20 13.92
CA GLU A 86 6.74 -8.05 15.10
C GLU A 86 8.11 -8.54 15.59
N LEU A 87 8.96 -7.59 16.00
CA LEU A 87 10.36 -7.80 16.34
C LEU A 87 10.57 -8.92 17.38
N ASP A 88 9.69 -9.07 18.35
CA ASP A 88 9.82 -10.09 19.40
C ASP A 88 9.59 -11.50 18.88
N LYS A 89 8.65 -11.69 17.93
CA LYS A 89 8.47 -12.98 17.25
C LYS A 89 9.66 -13.29 16.33
N LEU A 90 10.19 -12.27 15.63
CA LEU A 90 11.36 -12.43 14.76
C LEU A 90 12.62 -12.82 15.54
N LYS A 91 12.83 -12.28 16.75
CA LYS A 91 13.93 -12.70 17.65
C LYS A 91 13.87 -14.19 17.97
N GLY A 92 12.67 -14.74 18.16
CA GLY A 92 12.45 -16.17 18.41
C GLY A 92 12.79 -17.07 17.22
N LEU A 93 12.70 -16.55 16.00
CA LEU A 93 12.95 -17.29 14.75
C LEU A 93 14.43 -17.35 14.35
N LYS A 94 15.36 -16.82 15.16
CA LYS A 94 16.81 -16.74 14.84
C LYS A 94 17.11 -16.12 13.46
N ILE A 95 16.26 -15.21 12.98
CA ILE A 95 16.46 -14.50 11.71
C ILE A 95 17.57 -13.47 11.89
N ASN A 96 18.52 -13.43 10.94
CA ASN A 96 19.58 -12.41 10.94
C ASN A 96 19.01 -11.05 10.48
N PRO A 97 18.92 -10.03 11.36
CA PRO A 97 18.28 -8.77 11.04
C PRO A 97 19.01 -7.99 9.92
N LYS A 98 20.34 -8.11 9.85
CA LYS A 98 21.12 -7.46 8.77
C LYS A 98 20.78 -8.06 7.42
N LYS A 99 20.70 -9.39 7.33
CA LYS A 99 20.33 -10.09 6.09
C LYS A 99 18.90 -9.72 5.65
N LEU A 100 17.96 -9.69 6.59
CA LEU A 100 16.58 -9.28 6.32
C LEU A 100 16.50 -7.82 5.81
N SER A 101 17.24 -6.91 6.45
CA SER A 101 17.32 -5.50 6.04
C SER A 101 17.91 -5.33 4.64
N SER A 102 18.96 -6.09 4.29
CA SER A 102 19.55 -6.05 2.95
C SER A 102 18.56 -6.52 1.87
N ILE A 103 17.80 -7.58 2.14
CA ILE A 103 16.77 -8.06 1.20
C ILE A 103 15.69 -7.01 1.01
N LEU A 104 15.18 -6.41 2.10
CA LEU A 104 14.16 -5.36 2.03
C LEU A 104 14.64 -4.15 1.21
N TYR A 105 15.87 -3.72 1.45
CA TYR A 105 16.47 -2.58 0.76
C TYR A 105 16.63 -2.85 -0.74
N LEU A 106 17.07 -4.05 -1.12
CA LEU A 106 17.19 -4.45 -2.52
C LEU A 106 15.83 -4.58 -3.21
N SER A 107 14.79 -5.01 -2.50
CA SER A 107 13.42 -5.04 -3.00
C SER A 107 12.86 -3.64 -3.23
N TYR A 108 13.13 -2.68 -2.34
CA TYR A 108 12.65 -1.31 -2.45
C TYR A 108 13.34 -0.50 -3.56
N LEU A 109 14.67 -0.64 -3.73
CA LEU A 109 15.42 0.09 -4.76
C LEU A 109 15.16 -0.38 -6.20
N LYS A 110 14.54 -1.55 -6.37
CA LYS A 110 14.17 -2.08 -7.70
C LYS A 110 12.77 -1.66 -8.17
N GLN A 111 12.05 -0.89 -7.34
CA GLN A 111 10.70 -0.36 -7.65
C GLN A 111 10.75 0.78 -8.65
#